data_AF-A0A2D5AQK1-F1
#
_entry.id   AF-A0A2D5AQK1-F1
#
_cell.length_a   1.000
_cell.length_b   1.000
_cell.length_c   1.000
_cell.angle_alpha   90.00
_cell.angle_beta   90.00
_cell.angle_gamma   90.00
#
_symmetry.space_group_name_H-M   'P 1'
#
loop_
_entity.id
_entity.type
_entity.pdbx_description
1 polymer ?
#
loop_
_entity_poly.entity_id
_entity_poly.type
_entity_poly.pdbx_seq_one_letter_code
_entity_poly.pdbx_strand_id
1 'polypeptide(L)' 'MNIVEYNRNAWNLQSEEGCRWSTPYPDEVFEKAKSGVWSVSLTPNKSVPANWFPQYPDLTGIKVLALACGGGQQVPIFAA' A
#
# COMPACT_ATOMS: atom_id res chain seq x y z
N MET A 1 -17.35 13.81 25.42
CA MET A 1 -16.67 13.79 24.10
C MET A 1 -17.09 12.51 23.38
N ASN A 2 -17.60 12.62 22.15
CA ASN A 2 -17.85 11.44 21.32
C ASN A 2 -16.55 11.03 20.62
N ILE A 3 -15.95 9.93 21.04
CA ILE A 3 -14.63 9.48 20.55
C ILE A 3 -14.69 9.10 19.06
N VAL A 4 -15.80 8.52 18.60
CA VAL A 4 -15.97 8.11 17.20
C VAL A 4 -15.99 9.33 16.29
N GLU A 5 -16.72 10.37 16.68
CA GLU A 5 -16.82 11.62 15.93
C GLU A 5 -15.50 12.39 15.93
N TYR A 6 -14.83 12.48 17.08
CA TYR A 6 -13.50 13.09 17.19
C TYR A 6 -12.49 12.43 16.24
N ASN A 7 -12.40 11.10 16.26
CA ASN A 7 -11.47 10.36 15.40
C ASN A 7 -11.82 10.47 13.91
N ARG A 8 -13.13 10.49 13.57
CA ARG A 8 -13.57 10.70 12.19
C ARG A 8 -13.11 12.06 11.66
N ASN A 9 -13.32 13.12 12.43
CA ASN A 9 -12.94 14.47 12.02
C ASN A 9 -11.42 14.60 11.85
N ALA A 10 -10.64 14.00 12.76
CA ALA A 10 -9.18 13.97 12.65
C ALA A 10 -8.71 13.23 11.38
N TRP A 11 -9.30 12.08 11.06
CA TRP A 11 -8.95 11.33 9.85
C TRP A 11 -9.38 12.03 8.56
N ASN A 12 -10.55 12.70 8.56
CA ASN A 12 -10.98 13.50 7.41
C ASN A 12 -9.96 14.61 7.12
N LEU A 13 -9.54 15.36 8.14
CA LEU A 13 -8.53 16.42 7.99
C LEU A 13 -7.21 15.86 7.45
N GLN A 14 -6.71 14.76 8.03
CA GLN A 14 -5.48 14.11 7.55
C GLN A 14 -5.61 13.64 6.09
N SER A 15 -6.79 13.15 5.70
CA SER A 15 -7.05 12.73 4.33
C SER A 15 -7.02 13.92 3.36
N GLU A 16 -7.69 15.01 3.72
CA GLU A 16 -7.79 16.25 2.94
C GLU A 16 -6.44 16.95 2.79
N GLU A 17 -5.60 16.93 3.84
CA GLU A 17 -4.23 17.46 3.82
C GLU A 17 -3.25 16.58 3.02
N GLY A 18 -3.71 15.49 2.42
CA GLY A 18 -2.88 14.60 1.62
C GLY A 18 -1.86 13.86 2.47
N CYS A 19 -2.27 13.35 3.64
CA CYS A 19 -1.38 12.49 4.41
C CYS A 19 -0.89 11.32 3.54
N ARG A 20 0.26 10.78 3.90
CA ARG A 20 0.93 9.71 3.14
C ARG A 20 0.10 8.42 2.97
N TRP A 21 -1.01 8.27 3.67
CA TRP A 21 -1.91 7.11 3.62
C TRP A 21 -3.14 7.33 2.73
N SER A 22 -3.46 8.58 2.39
CA SER A 22 -4.55 8.97 1.50
C SER A 22 -4.06 9.44 0.12
N THR A 23 -2.75 9.63 -0.04
CA THR A 23 -2.15 10.08 -1.30
C THR A 23 -1.80 8.89 -2.19
N PRO A 24 -2.22 8.84 -3.47
CA PRO A 24 -1.82 7.80 -4.41
C PRO A 24 -0.30 7.76 -4.64
N TYR A 25 0.24 6.59 -5.00
CA TYR A 25 1.61 6.53 -5.49
C TYR A 25 1.73 7.23 -6.87
N PRO A 26 2.90 7.82 -7.18
CA PRO A 26 3.14 8.40 -8.49
C PRO A 26 3.30 7.32 -9.56
N ASP A 27 3.02 7.67 -10.81
CA ASP A 27 3.04 6.74 -11.96
C ASP A 27 4.37 5.97 -12.11
N GLU A 28 5.51 6.59 -11.78
CA GLU A 28 6.82 5.94 -11.79
C GLU A 28 6.90 4.67 -10.94
N VAL A 29 6.13 4.59 -9.84
CA VAL A 29 6.09 3.39 -8.99
C VAL A 29 5.46 2.24 -9.76
N PHE A 30 4.39 2.50 -10.51
CA PHE A 30 3.71 1.49 -11.32
C PHE A 30 4.54 1.09 -12.55
N GLU A 31 5.22 2.04 -13.19
CA GLU A 31 6.13 1.73 -14.31
C GLU A 31 7.31 0.84 -13.87
N LYS A 32 7.84 1.04 -12.66
CA LYS A 32 8.85 0.13 -12.09
C LYS A 32 8.25 -1.23 -11.73
N ALA A 33 7.05 -1.25 -11.16
CA ALA A 33 6.37 -2.49 -10.76
C ALA A 33 6.13 -3.43 -11.96
N LYS A 34 5.74 -2.89 -13.12
CA LYS A 34 5.64 -3.62 -14.40
C LYS A 34 6.91 -4.37 -14.81
N SER A 35 8.07 -3.84 -14.44
CA SER A 35 9.38 -4.45 -14.69
C SER A 35 9.82 -5.46 -13.62
N GLY A 36 8.93 -5.79 -12.68
CA GLY A 36 9.23 -6.65 -11.52
C GLY A 36 9.93 -5.91 -10.37
N VAL A 37 10.10 -4.59 -10.47
CA VAL A 37 10.73 -3.76 -9.43
C VAL A 37 9.66 -3.09 -8.59
N TRP A 38 9.28 -3.73 -7.48
CA TRP A 38 8.27 -3.21 -6.57
C TRP A 38 8.65 -3.44 -5.10
N SER A 39 7.99 -2.71 -4.21
CA SER A 39 8.04 -2.93 -2.76
C SER A 39 6.74 -2.45 -2.12
N VAL A 40 6.37 -3.05 -1.00
CA VAL A 40 5.22 -2.62 -0.18
C VAL A 40 5.66 -2.41 1.26
N SER A 41 4.94 -1.56 2.00
CA SER A 41 5.28 -1.23 3.38
C SER A 41 4.76 -2.29 4.35
N LEU A 42 5.64 -2.78 5.22
CA LEU A 42 5.29 -3.62 6.37
C LEU A 42 4.80 -2.77 7.55
N THR A 43 5.48 -1.64 7.78
CA THR A 43 5.15 -0.65 8.80
C THR A 43 5.30 0.75 8.20
N PRO A 44 4.91 1.83 8.91
CA PRO A 44 5.08 3.19 8.39
C PRO A 44 6.43 3.51 7.77
N ASN A 45 7.51 2.92 8.29
CA ASN A 45 8.86 3.29 7.87
C ASN A 45 9.69 2.10 7.40
N LYS A 46 9.07 0.93 7.16
CA LYS A 46 9.79 -0.27 6.72
C LYS A 46 9.06 -0.95 5.59
N SER A 47 9.78 -1.26 4.52
CA SER A 47 9.30 -2.16 3.47
C SER A 47 9.28 -3.61 3.95
N VAL A 48 8.38 -4.41 3.40
CA VAL A 48 8.43 -5.87 3.54
C VAL A 48 9.71 -6.37 2.88
N PRO A 49 10.53 -7.19 3.55
CA PRO A 49 11.70 -7.81 2.94
C PRO A 49 11.30 -8.61 1.68
N ALA A 50 11.99 -8.38 0.56
CA ALA A 50 11.63 -9.00 -0.73
C ALA A 50 11.63 -10.54 -0.67
N ASN A 51 12.52 -11.13 0.14
CA ASN A 51 12.63 -12.57 0.34
C ASN A 51 11.47 -13.18 1.15
N TRP A 52 10.56 -12.38 1.70
CA TRP A 52 9.32 -12.90 2.30
C TRP A 52 8.27 -13.24 1.25
N PHE A 53 8.42 -12.72 0.03
CA PHE A 53 7.60 -13.12 -1.10
C PHE A 53 8.18 -14.35 -1.79
N PRO A 54 7.34 -15.17 -2.44
CA PRO A 54 7.79 -16.30 -3.25
C PRO A 54 8.85 -15.88 -4.28
N GLN A 55 9.94 -16.63 -4.33
CA GLN A 55 11.04 -16.38 -5.26
C GLN A 55 10.87 -17.12 -6.60
N TYR A 56 10.03 -18.16 -6.64
CA TYR A 56 9.70 -18.92 -7.84
C TYR A 56 8.28 -19.52 -7.76
N PRO A 57 7.46 -19.43 -8.81
CA PRO A 57 7.60 -18.56 -9.99
C PRO A 57 7.07 -17.17 -9.61
N ASP A 58 7.95 -16.23 -9.20
CA ASP A 58 7.61 -14.86 -8.78
C ASP A 58 6.21 -14.68 -8.13
N LEU A 59 5.46 -13.62 -8.44
CA LEU A 59 4.04 -13.49 -8.06
C LEU A 59 3.09 -13.80 -9.23
N THR A 60 3.61 -14.18 -10.39
CA THR A 60 2.82 -14.44 -11.60
C THR A 60 1.88 -15.63 -11.39
N GLY A 61 0.60 -15.41 -11.65
CA GLY A 61 -0.43 -16.43 -11.46
C GLY A 61 -0.79 -16.70 -9.98
N ILE A 62 -0.14 -16.03 -9.02
CA ILE A 62 -0.48 -16.15 -7.60
C ILE A 62 -1.68 -15.25 -7.28
N LYS A 63 -2.66 -15.81 -6.57
CA LYS A 63 -3.77 -15.02 -6.03
C LYS A 63 -3.33 -14.35 -4.73
N VAL A 64 -3.19 -13.02 -4.76
CA VAL A 64 -2.80 -12.23 -3.59
C VAL A 64 -4.04 -11.79 -2.80
N LEU A 65 -4.09 -12.14 -1.51
CA LEU A 65 -5.11 -11.64 -0.58
C LEU A 65 -4.59 -10.40 0.16
N ALA A 66 -5.25 -9.27 -0.05
CA ALA A 66 -4.93 -8.02 0.64
C ALA A 66 -5.87 -7.79 1.84
N LEU A 67 -5.51 -8.32 3.00
CA LEU A 67 -6.30 -8.19 4.22
C LEU A 67 -5.65 -7.20 5.19
N ALA A 68 -6.34 -6.08 5.47
CA ALA A 68 -5.94 -5.08 6.45
C ALA A 68 -4.49 -4.54 6.28
N CYS A 69 -3.96 -4.54 5.05
CA CYS A 69 -2.54 -4.27 4.76
C CYS A 69 -2.29 -2.97 3.96
N GLY A 70 -3.18 -1.98 4.06
CA GLY A 70 -3.10 -0.77 3.23
C GLY A 70 -3.58 -1.01 1.78
N GLY A 71 -4.57 -1.89 1.64
CA GLY A 71 -5.02 -2.43 0.36
C GLY A 71 -5.38 -1.37 -0.68
N GLY A 72 -6.08 -0.31 -0.27
CA GLY A 72 -6.52 0.74 -1.20
C GLY A 72 -5.39 1.53 -1.86
N GLN A 73 -4.21 1.60 -1.23
CA GLN A 73 -3.08 2.40 -1.72
C GLN A 73 -2.00 1.55 -2.39
N GLN A 74 -1.61 0.43 -1.76
CA GLN A 74 -0.41 -0.32 -2.16
C GLN A 74 -0.71 -1.52 -3.06
N VAL A 75 -1.91 -2.10 -2.99
CA VAL A 75 -2.26 -3.28 -3.81
C VAL A 75 -2.23 -3.03 -5.30
N PRO A 76 -2.57 -1.83 -5.83
CA PRO A 76 -2.39 -1.54 -7.24
C PRO A 76 -0.96 -1.78 -7.76
N ILE A 77 0.06 -1.75 -6.89
CA ILE A 77 1.45 -2.09 -7.26
C ILE A 77 1.57 -3.53 -7.77
N PHE A 78 0.82 -4.48 -7.19
CA PHE A 78 0.84 -5.88 -7.61
C PHE A 78 0.05 -6.16 -8.89
N ALA A 79 -0.75 -5.19 -9.35
CA ALA A 79 -1.57 -5.30 -10.55
C ALA A 79 -0.99 -4.53 -11.75
N ALA A 80 0.13 -3.82 -11.55
CA ALA A 80 0.83 -3.06 -12.58
C ALA A 80 1.53 -4.00 -13.57
#